data_AF-A0A660SBK3-F1
#
_entry.id   AF-A0A660SBK3-F1
#
_cell.length_a   1.000
_cell.length_b   1.000
_cell.length_c   1.000
_cell.angle_alpha   90.00
_cell.angle_beta   90.00
_cell.angle_gamma   90.00
#
_symmetry.space_group_name_H-M   'P 1'
#
loop_
_entity.id
_entity.type
_entity.pdbx_description
1 polymer ?
#
loop_
_entity_poly.entity_id
_entity_poly.type
_entity_poly.pdbx_seq_one_letter_code
_entity_poly.pdbx_strand_id
1 'polypeptide(L)'
;MIADLHLHSYASGDDTNDFLSVLGCRECYSDPKELYFLAKRRNMDFFTITDHNTINGCLEIANLEDVFISEEVSTYFPEDKTEVHVLVFDIDEALHRDIDRLRQNIYELTQFLFQKGIPYALAHPLYSPNGKITPFHLERFFILFDLWEGENGSRPKILNELTKNVARSKDFSEIELLAEKYSLPLLRRNKEISFTGGSDDHSGFGVGKATLLQLQLII
;
A
#
# COMPACT_ATOMS: atom_id res chain seq x y z
N MET A 1 0.52 18.53 7.37
CA MET A 1 -0.55 17.58 7.05
C MET A 1 -0.18 16.25 7.71
N ILE A 2 -1.11 15.62 8.41
CA ILE A 2 -0.96 14.34 9.11
C ILE A 2 -1.93 13.36 8.45
N ALA A 3 -1.43 12.22 7.98
CA ALA A 3 -2.23 11.24 7.28
C ALA A 3 -2.01 9.83 7.84
N ASP A 4 -3.07 9.02 7.81
CA ASP A 4 -3.01 7.57 7.97
C ASP A 4 -3.59 6.92 6.71
N LEU A 5 -2.71 6.42 5.83
CA LEU A 5 -3.06 5.90 4.51
C LEU A 5 -2.89 4.37 4.41
N HIS A 6 -2.71 3.70 5.54
CA HIS A 6 -2.60 2.25 5.59
C HIS A 6 -3.23 1.78 6.90
N LEU A 7 -4.43 1.21 6.83
CA LEU A 7 -5.21 0.83 8.00
C LEU A 7 -6.26 -0.21 7.64
N HIS A 8 -6.45 -1.19 8.53
CA HIS A 8 -7.36 -2.30 8.30
C HIS A 8 -8.57 -2.24 9.21
N SER A 9 -9.70 -2.70 8.68
CA SER A 9 -10.94 -2.94 9.40
C SER A 9 -11.26 -4.44 9.39
N TYR A 10 -12.36 -4.82 10.06
CA TYR A 10 -12.81 -6.21 10.02
C TYR A 10 -13.16 -6.72 8.62
N ALA A 11 -13.27 -5.83 7.63
CA ALA A 11 -13.58 -6.20 6.27
C ALA A 11 -12.37 -6.77 5.52
N SER A 12 -11.14 -6.56 6.02
CA SER A 12 -9.97 -7.35 5.61
C SER A 12 -10.28 -8.84 5.82
N GLY A 13 -10.40 -9.56 4.70
CA GLY A 13 -10.87 -10.94 4.67
C GLY A 13 -9.83 -11.95 5.16
N ASP A 14 -10.24 -13.21 5.21
CA ASP A 14 -9.45 -14.39 5.60
C ASP A 14 -8.22 -14.68 4.68
N ASP A 15 -8.00 -13.86 3.63
CA ASP A 15 -7.10 -14.13 2.49
C ASP A 15 -5.60 -13.91 2.78
N THR A 16 -5.22 -13.32 3.92
CA THR A 16 -3.80 -13.07 4.23
C THR A 16 -3.16 -14.15 5.10
N ASN A 17 -3.96 -15.04 5.70
CA ASN A 17 -3.46 -16.12 6.54
C ASN A 17 -4.43 -17.31 6.52
N ASP A 18 -4.19 -18.28 5.63
CA ASP A 18 -4.83 -19.60 5.62
C ASP A 18 -4.88 -20.26 7.01
N PHE A 19 -3.93 -19.92 7.89
CA PHE A 19 -3.89 -20.43 9.27
C PHE A 19 -4.92 -19.76 10.20
N LEU A 20 -5.19 -18.46 10.05
CA LEU A 20 -6.15 -17.73 10.89
C LEU A 20 -7.59 -18.04 10.50
N SER A 21 -7.85 -18.19 9.20
CA SER A 21 -9.15 -18.60 8.66
C SER A 21 -9.57 -19.99 9.14
N VAL A 22 -8.63 -20.95 9.21
CA VAL A 22 -8.84 -22.29 9.77
C VAL A 22 -9.21 -22.25 11.27
N LEU A 23 -8.78 -21.22 12.00
CA LEU A 23 -9.10 -21.02 13.42
C LEU A 23 -10.35 -20.16 13.66
N GLY A 24 -10.97 -19.63 12.59
CA GLY A 24 -12.11 -18.70 12.70
C GLY A 24 -11.74 -17.33 13.25
N CYS A 25 -10.45 -16.96 13.19
CA CYS A 25 -9.94 -15.67 13.65
C CYS A 25 -9.85 -14.70 12.48
N ARG A 26 -10.39 -13.48 12.65
CA ARG A 26 -10.27 -12.40 11.67
C ARG A 26 -8.90 -11.75 11.78
N GLU A 27 -8.44 -11.21 10.66
CA GLU A 27 -7.21 -10.43 10.59
C GLU A 27 -7.31 -9.13 11.40
N CYS A 28 -8.47 -8.47 11.33
CA CYS A 28 -8.80 -7.29 12.11
C CYS A 28 -10.23 -7.40 12.66
N TYR A 29 -10.48 -6.77 13.81
CA TYR A 29 -11.79 -6.72 14.45
C TYR A 29 -12.34 -5.29 14.56
N SER A 30 -11.61 -4.29 14.04
CA SER A 30 -11.98 -2.89 14.16
C SER A 30 -13.12 -2.51 13.22
N ASP A 31 -14.09 -1.78 13.76
CA ASP A 31 -15.24 -1.29 13.00
C ASP A 31 -14.85 -0.06 12.15
N PRO A 32 -15.17 -0.02 10.84
CA PRO A 32 -14.86 1.11 9.97
C PRO A 32 -15.29 2.48 10.50
N LYS A 33 -16.46 2.59 11.14
CA LYS A 33 -16.96 3.85 11.70
C LYS A 33 -16.19 4.24 12.95
N GLU A 34 -15.84 3.29 13.80
CA GLU A 34 -14.98 3.54 14.96
C GLU A 34 -13.60 4.06 14.55
N LEU A 35 -13.00 3.45 13.52
CA LEU A 35 -11.73 3.88 12.93
C LEU A 35 -11.83 5.32 12.40
N TYR A 36 -12.87 5.63 11.62
CA TYR A 36 -13.14 6.99 11.13
C TYR A 36 -13.23 8.02 12.26
N PHE A 37 -14.07 7.76 13.28
CA PHE A 37 -14.22 8.70 14.39
C PHE A 37 -12.94 8.83 15.21
N LEU A 38 -12.15 7.76 15.32
CA LEU A 38 -10.86 7.81 16.00
C LEU A 38 -9.85 8.65 15.21
N ALA A 39 -9.78 8.51 13.89
CA ALA A 39 -8.91 9.31 13.03
C ALA A 39 -9.26 10.81 13.10
N LYS A 40 -10.56 11.15 13.05
CA LYS A 40 -11.03 12.53 13.25
C LYS A 40 -10.67 13.06 14.64
N ARG A 41 -10.87 12.27 15.71
CA ARG A 41 -10.44 12.66 17.08
C ARG A 41 -8.93 12.84 17.22
N ARG A 42 -8.13 12.16 16.40
CA ARG A 42 -6.67 12.31 16.34
C ARG A 42 -6.21 13.43 15.39
N ASN A 43 -7.15 14.21 14.85
CA ASN A 43 -6.90 15.33 13.92
C ASN A 43 -6.11 14.93 12.68
N MET A 44 -6.41 13.76 12.10
CA MET A 44 -5.86 13.39 10.80
C MET A 44 -6.45 14.30 9.72
N ASP A 45 -5.58 14.88 8.88
CA ASP A 45 -5.98 15.64 7.70
C ASP A 45 -6.46 14.69 6.59
N PHE A 46 -5.82 13.52 6.45
CA PHE A 46 -6.22 12.48 5.51
C PHE A 46 -6.30 11.11 6.21
N PHE A 47 -7.30 10.33 5.82
CA PHE A 47 -7.56 9.00 6.35
C PHE A 47 -8.19 8.14 5.27
N THR A 48 -7.73 6.90 5.15
CA THR A 48 -8.45 5.86 4.40
C THR A 48 -8.29 4.51 5.08
N ILE A 49 -9.28 3.64 4.89
CA ILE A 49 -9.12 2.21 5.13
C ILE A 49 -8.52 1.59 3.86
N THR A 50 -7.66 0.60 4.03
CA THR A 50 -6.97 -0.13 2.95
C THR A 50 -7.07 -1.62 3.22
N ASP A 51 -8.30 -2.13 3.29
CA ASP A 51 -8.52 -3.54 3.57
C ASP A 51 -7.93 -4.43 2.46
N HIS A 52 -7.55 -5.65 2.83
CA HIS A 52 -6.90 -6.58 1.90
C HIS A 52 -7.84 -7.04 0.78
N ASN A 53 -7.49 -6.68 -0.47
CA ASN A 53 -8.20 -7.04 -1.70
C ASN A 53 -9.72 -6.74 -1.67
N THR A 54 -10.15 -5.74 -0.89
CA THR A 54 -11.55 -5.38 -0.75
C THR A 54 -11.71 -3.92 -0.36
N ILE A 55 -12.82 -3.32 -0.81
CA ILE A 55 -13.21 -1.95 -0.50
C ILE A 55 -14.39 -1.87 0.47
N ASN A 56 -14.87 -3.01 0.98
CA ASN A 56 -16.09 -3.07 1.77
C ASN A 56 -16.04 -2.18 3.02
N GLY A 57 -14.90 -2.13 3.73
CA GLY A 57 -14.74 -1.26 4.89
C GLY A 57 -14.88 0.23 4.54
N CYS A 58 -14.30 0.66 3.41
CA CYS A 58 -14.50 2.02 2.89
C CYS A 58 -15.96 2.28 2.52
N LEU A 59 -16.65 1.34 1.86
CA LEU A 59 -18.04 1.51 1.44
C LEU A 59 -19.00 1.71 2.63
N GLU A 60 -18.71 1.12 3.79
CA GLU A 60 -19.50 1.31 5.01
C GLU A 60 -19.46 2.74 5.58
N ILE A 61 -18.42 3.49 5.24
CA ILE A 61 -18.20 4.88 5.68
C ILE A 61 -18.21 5.88 4.53
N ALA A 62 -18.50 5.45 3.29
CA ALA A 62 -18.43 6.29 2.08
C ALA A 62 -19.38 7.50 2.11
N ASN A 63 -20.40 7.48 2.97
CA ASN A 63 -21.32 8.60 3.16
C ASN A 63 -20.84 9.64 4.19
N LEU A 64 -19.66 9.46 4.79
CA LEU A 64 -19.05 10.39 5.74
C LEU A 64 -18.10 11.37 5.02
N GLU A 65 -17.83 12.51 5.65
CA GLU A 65 -16.99 13.55 5.06
C GLU A 65 -15.51 13.15 4.99
N ASP A 66 -14.81 13.60 3.94
CA ASP A 66 -13.39 13.36 3.70
C ASP A 66 -13.00 11.87 3.64
N VAL A 67 -13.92 11.00 3.22
CA VAL A 67 -13.65 9.59 2.92
C VAL A 67 -13.42 9.42 1.43
N PHE A 68 -12.34 8.74 1.08
CA PHE A 68 -12.08 8.21 -0.25
C PHE A 68 -11.82 6.70 -0.15
N ILE A 69 -12.10 5.97 -1.21
CA ILE A 69 -12.05 4.51 -1.21
C ILE A 69 -10.65 4.06 -1.63
N SER A 70 -10.07 3.13 -0.86
CA SER A 70 -8.73 2.58 -1.11
C SER A 70 -8.71 1.10 -0.72
N GLU A 71 -7.68 0.37 -1.14
CA GLU A 71 -7.46 -1.03 -0.75
C GLU A 71 -5.96 -1.37 -0.73
N GLU A 72 -5.57 -2.37 0.06
CA GLU A 72 -4.24 -3.00 -0.05
C GLU A 72 -4.35 -4.25 -0.93
N VAL A 73 -3.73 -4.21 -2.10
CA VAL A 73 -3.82 -5.26 -3.11
C VAL A 73 -2.66 -6.23 -2.94
N SER A 74 -2.95 -7.50 -2.67
CA SER A 74 -1.99 -8.59 -2.76
C SER A 74 -1.76 -8.94 -4.23
N THR A 75 -0.52 -8.74 -4.68
CA THR A 75 -0.06 -9.04 -6.04
C THR A 75 1.21 -9.87 -6.05
N TYR A 76 1.58 -10.38 -7.22
CA TYR A 76 2.62 -11.39 -7.35
C TYR A 76 3.57 -11.09 -8.50
N PHE A 77 4.85 -11.33 -8.29
CA PHE A 77 5.79 -11.47 -9.39
C PHE A 77 5.43 -12.74 -10.19
N PRO A 78 5.17 -12.64 -11.51
CA PRO A 78 4.81 -13.81 -12.31
C PRO A 78 5.94 -14.84 -12.41
N GLU A 79 7.19 -14.43 -12.17
CA GLU A 79 8.37 -15.29 -12.26
C GLU A 79 8.44 -16.38 -11.18
N ASP A 80 8.06 -16.05 -9.94
CA ASP A 80 8.29 -16.93 -8.78
C ASP A 80 7.19 -16.90 -7.71
N LYS A 81 6.10 -16.17 -7.99
CA LYS A 81 4.97 -15.95 -7.08
C LYS A 81 5.40 -15.31 -5.75
N THR A 82 6.48 -14.52 -5.75
CA THR A 82 6.79 -13.63 -4.63
C THR A 82 5.65 -12.64 -4.47
N GLU A 83 5.07 -12.62 -3.28
CA GLU A 83 3.94 -11.77 -2.93
C GLU A 83 4.43 -10.38 -2.54
N VAL A 84 3.69 -9.38 -2.99
CA VAL A 84 3.95 -7.96 -2.79
C VAL A 84 2.61 -7.31 -2.51
N HIS A 85 2.58 -6.35 -1.60
CA HIS A 85 1.37 -5.57 -1.35
C HIS A 85 1.49 -4.16 -1.93
N VAL A 86 0.40 -3.70 -2.54
CA VAL A 86 0.31 -2.39 -3.18
C VAL A 86 -0.88 -1.65 -2.60
N LEU A 87 -0.62 -0.49 -1.98
CA LEU A 87 -1.70 0.42 -1.58
C LEU A 87 -2.21 1.12 -2.83
N VAL A 88 -3.53 1.11 -3.04
CA VAL A 88 -4.19 1.80 -4.16
C VAL A 88 -5.21 2.76 -3.58
N PHE A 89 -5.16 4.02 -4.01
CA PHE A 89 -5.94 5.11 -3.41
C PHE A 89 -6.95 5.72 -4.38
N ASP A 90 -8.06 6.20 -3.82
CA ASP A 90 -9.11 6.98 -4.51
C ASP A 90 -9.69 6.27 -5.74
N ILE A 91 -10.19 5.05 -5.51
CA ILE A 91 -10.80 4.20 -6.54
C ILE A 91 -12.32 4.13 -6.42
N ASP A 92 -13.00 3.64 -7.46
CA ASP A 92 -14.42 3.29 -7.41
C ASP A 92 -14.60 1.76 -7.52
N GLU A 93 -15.84 1.28 -7.41
CA GLU A 93 -16.13 -0.15 -7.49
C GLU A 93 -15.81 -0.76 -8.88
N ALA A 94 -15.78 0.05 -9.94
CA ALA A 94 -15.40 -0.43 -11.27
C ALA A 94 -13.90 -0.65 -11.37
N LEU A 95 -13.10 0.29 -10.87
CA LEU A 95 -11.65 0.17 -10.78
C LEU A 95 -11.26 -1.00 -9.87
N HIS A 96 -11.90 -1.18 -8.71
CA HIS A 96 -11.67 -2.33 -7.84
C HIS A 96 -11.87 -3.67 -8.58
N ARG A 97 -12.94 -3.82 -9.37
CA ARG A 97 -13.16 -5.05 -10.15
C ARG A 97 -12.09 -5.31 -11.21
N ASP A 98 -11.55 -4.27 -11.82
CA ASP A 98 -10.46 -4.40 -12.79
C ASP A 98 -9.13 -4.69 -12.09
N ILE A 99 -8.88 -4.08 -10.93
CA ILE A 99 -7.73 -4.36 -10.07
C ILE A 99 -7.72 -5.83 -9.64
N ASP A 100 -8.84 -6.36 -9.13
CA ASP A 100 -8.93 -7.76 -8.68
C ASP A 100 -8.63 -8.76 -9.80
N ARG A 101 -9.02 -8.45 -11.04
CA ARG A 101 -8.70 -9.29 -12.21
C ARG A 101 -7.20 -9.27 -12.54
N LEU A 102 -6.54 -8.13 -12.37
CA LEU A 102 -5.15 -7.92 -12.79
C LEU A 102 -4.13 -8.20 -11.68
N ARG A 103 -4.55 -8.26 -10.41
CA ARG A 103 -3.65 -8.38 -9.25
C ARG A 103 -2.78 -9.64 -9.27
N GLN A 104 -3.09 -10.65 -10.08
CA GLN A 104 -2.27 -11.86 -10.19
C GLN A 104 -0.90 -11.64 -10.84
N ASN A 105 -0.63 -10.44 -11.40
CA ASN A 105 0.64 -10.05 -12.00
C ASN A 105 0.95 -8.58 -11.70
N ILE A 106 2.01 -8.33 -10.93
CA ILE A 106 2.40 -6.97 -10.52
C ILE A 106 2.67 -6.04 -11.70
N TYR A 107 3.20 -6.55 -12.82
CA TYR A 107 3.47 -5.72 -13.99
C TYR A 107 2.19 -5.27 -14.69
N GLU A 108 1.20 -6.16 -14.80
CA GLU A 108 -0.11 -5.84 -15.38
C GLU A 108 -0.88 -4.87 -14.48
N LEU A 109 -0.89 -5.14 -13.17
CA LEU A 109 -1.51 -4.28 -12.17
C LEU A 109 -0.91 -2.87 -12.21
N THR A 110 0.41 -2.74 -12.04
CA THR A 110 1.06 -1.41 -12.01
C THR A 110 0.93 -0.67 -13.34
N GLN A 111 0.98 -1.36 -14.47
CA GLN A 111 0.76 -0.73 -15.78
C GLN A 111 -0.66 -0.16 -15.89
N PHE A 112 -1.67 -0.92 -15.45
CA PHE A 112 -3.06 -0.46 -15.43
C PHE A 112 -3.24 0.76 -14.51
N LEU A 113 -2.76 0.67 -13.26
CA LEU A 113 -2.85 1.76 -12.29
C LEU A 113 -2.19 3.04 -12.82
N PHE A 114 -1.01 2.91 -13.43
CA PHE A 114 -0.30 4.03 -14.04
C PHE A 114 -1.09 4.65 -15.20
N GLN A 115 -1.58 3.84 -16.15
CA GLN A 115 -2.36 4.31 -17.31
C GLN A 115 -3.68 4.97 -16.92
N LYS A 116 -4.33 4.49 -15.86
CA LYS A 116 -5.56 5.06 -15.32
C LYS A 116 -5.34 6.31 -14.48
N GLY A 117 -4.09 6.66 -14.19
CA GLY A 117 -3.78 7.83 -13.35
C GLY A 117 -4.06 7.59 -11.87
N ILE A 118 -4.23 6.34 -11.44
CA ILE A 118 -4.55 5.99 -10.05
C ILE A 118 -3.29 6.19 -9.19
N PRO A 119 -3.37 6.85 -8.02
CA PRO A 119 -2.27 6.88 -7.05
C PRO A 119 -2.08 5.50 -6.40
N TYR A 120 -0.84 5.02 -6.37
CA TYR A 120 -0.51 3.75 -5.73
C TYR A 120 0.88 3.80 -5.10
N ALA A 121 1.07 3.04 -4.02
CA ALA A 121 2.32 2.97 -3.28
C ALA A 121 2.73 1.52 -3.00
N LEU A 122 4.04 1.27 -2.93
CA LEU A 122 4.57 0.00 -2.45
C LEU A 122 4.42 -0.09 -0.93
N ALA A 123 3.57 -1.00 -0.45
CA ALA A 123 3.38 -1.22 0.99
C ALA A 123 4.61 -1.93 1.58
N HIS A 124 4.99 -1.54 2.81
CA HIS A 124 6.09 -2.10 3.61
C HIS A 124 7.23 -2.77 2.78
N PRO A 125 7.97 -2.02 1.93
CA PRO A 125 8.81 -2.55 0.83
C PRO A 125 9.84 -3.63 1.16
N LEU A 126 10.30 -3.67 2.41
CA LEU A 126 11.34 -4.60 2.89
C LEU A 126 10.76 -5.76 3.72
N TYR A 127 9.43 -5.81 3.86
CA TYR A 127 8.71 -6.94 4.43
C TYR A 127 8.26 -7.86 3.30
N SER A 128 8.53 -9.16 3.44
CA SER A 128 8.09 -10.16 2.48
C SER A 128 7.14 -11.12 3.18
N PRO A 129 5.84 -11.11 2.86
CA PRO A 129 4.85 -12.00 3.47
C PRO A 129 5.25 -13.48 3.38
N ASN A 130 5.85 -13.88 2.25
CA ASN A 130 6.32 -15.25 2.02
C ASN A 130 7.85 -15.44 2.08
N GLY A 131 8.61 -14.41 2.50
CA GLY A 131 10.06 -14.48 2.72
C GLY A 131 10.94 -14.53 1.45
N LYS A 132 10.42 -14.18 0.27
CA LYS A 132 11.11 -14.34 -1.02
C LYS A 132 11.65 -13.06 -1.66
N ILE A 133 11.56 -11.89 -1.02
CA ILE A 133 12.15 -10.66 -1.58
C ILE A 133 13.68 -10.82 -1.71
N THR A 134 14.21 -10.54 -2.90
CA THR A 134 15.64 -10.64 -3.25
C THR A 134 16.07 -9.36 -3.97
N PRO A 135 17.37 -9.13 -4.24
CA PRO A 135 17.81 -7.99 -5.05
C PRO A 135 17.11 -7.89 -6.41
N PHE A 136 16.73 -9.03 -7.01
CA PHE A 136 15.96 -9.07 -8.26
C PHE A 136 14.60 -8.37 -8.15
N HIS A 137 13.89 -8.57 -7.04
CA HIS A 137 12.61 -7.92 -6.73
C HIS A 137 12.81 -6.45 -6.41
N LEU A 138 13.83 -6.14 -5.61
CA LEU A 138 14.13 -4.78 -5.20
C LEU A 138 14.46 -3.88 -6.40
N GLU A 139 15.24 -4.35 -7.36
CA GLU A 139 15.53 -3.61 -8.59
C GLU A 139 14.26 -3.30 -9.40
N ARG A 140 13.26 -4.19 -9.39
CA ARG A 140 11.95 -3.95 -10.03
C ARG A 140 11.10 -2.96 -9.27
N PHE A 141 11.15 -2.95 -7.94
CA PHE A 141 10.44 -1.96 -7.15
C PHE A 141 10.87 -0.53 -7.50
N PHE A 142 12.16 -0.31 -7.77
CA PHE A 142 12.64 0.98 -8.29
C PHE A 142 12.07 1.34 -9.65
N ILE A 143 11.71 0.39 -10.51
CA ILE A 143 11.15 0.68 -11.84
C ILE A 143 9.64 0.96 -11.75
N LEU A 144 8.94 0.19 -10.91
CA LEU A 144 7.48 0.15 -10.88
C LEU A 144 6.84 1.18 -9.94
N PHE A 145 7.58 1.65 -8.94
CA PHE A 145 7.05 2.53 -7.88
C PHE A 145 7.97 3.74 -7.66
N ASP A 146 7.37 4.92 -7.70
CA ASP A 146 7.94 6.17 -7.24
C ASP A 146 7.35 6.66 -5.91
N LEU A 147 6.46 5.87 -5.31
CA LEU A 147 5.86 6.13 -4.02
C LEU A 147 5.94 4.87 -3.15
N TRP A 148 6.65 4.95 -2.03
CA TRP A 148 6.88 3.83 -1.12
C TRP A 148 6.31 4.14 0.26
N GLU A 149 5.83 3.14 0.98
CA GLU A 149 5.50 3.30 2.39
C GLU A 149 6.79 3.47 3.21
N GLY A 150 7.12 4.73 3.53
CA GLY A 150 8.31 5.09 4.29
C GLY A 150 8.08 5.16 5.80
N GLU A 151 6.83 5.29 6.24
CA GLU A 151 6.43 5.30 7.64
C GLU A 151 5.31 4.30 7.89
N ASN A 152 5.66 3.13 8.44
CA ASN A 152 4.68 2.11 8.82
C ASN A 152 4.67 1.97 10.36
N GLY A 153 3.48 2.04 10.97
CA GLY A 153 3.29 2.02 12.43
C GLY A 153 3.43 0.65 13.07
N SER A 154 3.21 -0.41 12.30
CA SER A 154 3.39 -1.80 12.69
C SER A 154 4.82 -2.30 12.47
N ARG A 155 5.76 -1.41 12.12
CA ARG A 155 7.18 -1.74 11.91
C ARG A 155 8.09 -0.95 12.86
N PRO A 156 9.21 -1.54 13.32
CA PRO A 156 10.24 -0.82 14.06
C PRO A 156 10.81 0.36 13.25
N LYS A 157 11.08 1.49 13.92
CA LYS A 157 11.67 2.70 13.28
C LYS A 157 12.91 2.41 12.43
N ILE A 158 13.73 1.45 12.84
CA ILE A 158 14.94 1.06 12.09
C ILE A 158 14.61 0.51 10.70
N LEU A 159 13.48 -0.18 10.54
CA LEU A 159 13.02 -0.65 9.23
C LEU A 159 12.51 0.51 8.37
N ASN A 160 11.77 1.47 8.96
CA ASN A 160 11.34 2.68 8.24
C ASN A 160 12.55 3.47 7.71
N GLU A 161 13.58 3.66 8.54
CA GLU A 161 14.82 4.31 8.10
C GLU A 161 15.58 3.51 7.04
N LEU A 162 15.65 2.18 7.18
CA LEU A 162 16.26 1.32 6.17
C LEU A 162 15.52 1.44 4.83
N THR A 163 14.19 1.39 4.83
CA THR A 163 13.35 1.57 3.63
C THR A 163 13.67 2.90 2.94
N LYS A 164 13.71 4.00 3.69
CA LYS A 164 14.05 5.33 3.13
C LYS A 164 15.48 5.39 2.59
N ASN A 165 16.44 4.77 3.27
CA ASN A 165 17.83 4.71 2.80
C ASN A 165 17.95 3.89 1.51
N VAL A 166 17.25 2.76 1.41
CA VAL A 166 17.19 1.97 0.18
C VAL A 166 16.53 2.77 -0.93
N ALA A 167 15.37 3.38 -0.69
CA ALA A 167 14.68 4.22 -1.67
C ALA A 167 15.56 5.37 -2.23
N ARG A 168 16.46 5.91 -1.40
CA ARG A 168 17.41 6.98 -1.77
C ARG A 168 18.76 6.48 -2.31
N SER A 169 18.96 5.16 -2.37
CA SER A 169 20.25 4.56 -2.75
C SER A 169 20.53 4.57 -4.25
N LYS A 170 19.51 4.90 -5.07
CA LYS A 170 19.62 4.96 -6.53
C LYS A 170 19.21 6.31 -7.05
N ASP A 171 20.00 6.86 -7.95
CA ASP A 171 19.57 8.01 -8.74
C ASP A 171 18.68 7.59 -9.92
N PHE A 172 18.06 8.56 -10.58
CA PHE A 172 17.15 8.29 -11.69
C PHE A 172 17.83 7.63 -12.89
N SER A 173 19.10 7.93 -13.16
CA SER A 173 19.83 7.33 -14.29
C SER A 173 20.13 5.86 -14.06
N GLU A 174 20.41 5.46 -12.82
CA GLU A 174 20.51 4.05 -12.45
C GLU A 174 19.18 3.32 -12.63
N ILE A 175 18.05 3.97 -12.33
CA ILE A 175 16.71 3.40 -12.50
C ILE A 175 16.39 3.22 -13.99
N GLU A 176 16.77 4.17 -14.85
CA GLU A 176 16.65 4.05 -16.32
C GLU A 176 17.44 2.83 -16.83
N LEU A 177 18.67 2.62 -16.35
CA LEU A 177 19.48 1.44 -16.71
C LEU A 177 18.83 0.13 -16.24
N LEU A 178 18.18 0.13 -15.07
CA LEU A 178 17.43 -1.05 -14.61
C LEU A 178 16.21 -1.33 -15.49
N ALA A 179 15.47 -0.30 -15.90
CA ALA A 179 14.34 -0.45 -16.81
C ALA A 179 14.76 -1.03 -18.17
N GLU A 180 15.89 -0.56 -18.74
CA GLU A 180 16.48 -1.13 -19.95
C GLU A 180 16.91 -2.59 -19.74
N LYS A 181 17.66 -2.86 -18.66
CA LYS A 181 18.13 -4.22 -18.29
C LYS A 181 16.99 -5.23 -18.21
N TYR A 182 15.84 -4.82 -17.68
CA TYR A 182 14.69 -5.71 -17.51
C TYR A 182 13.63 -5.58 -18.60
N SER A 183 13.81 -4.68 -19.58
CA SER A 183 12.82 -4.39 -20.62
C SER A 183 11.44 -4.05 -20.05
N LEU A 184 11.41 -3.32 -18.93
CA LEU A 184 10.19 -2.88 -18.26
C LEU A 184 9.95 -1.39 -18.52
N PRO A 185 8.69 -0.95 -18.70
CA PRO A 185 8.39 0.47 -18.79
C PRO A 185 8.66 1.16 -17.45
N LEU A 186 9.13 2.41 -17.48
CA LEU A 186 9.23 3.27 -16.30
C LEU A 186 7.83 3.75 -15.90
N LEU A 187 7.21 3.08 -14.93
CA LEU A 187 5.88 3.39 -14.44
C LEU A 187 5.95 4.37 -13.27
N ARG A 188 6.53 5.55 -13.53
CA ARG A 188 6.84 6.55 -12.51
C ARG A 188 6.44 7.94 -12.98
N ARG A 189 5.93 8.76 -12.07
CA ARG A 189 5.59 10.17 -12.27
C ARG A 189 6.72 11.09 -11.79
N ASN A 190 7.51 10.62 -10.81
CA ASN A 190 8.63 11.34 -10.21
C ASN A 190 9.95 10.62 -10.42
N LYS A 191 11.02 11.42 -10.53
CA LYS A 191 12.40 10.94 -10.62
C LYS A 191 12.88 10.34 -9.30
N GLU A 192 12.51 10.96 -8.20
CA GLU A 192 12.82 10.50 -6.84
C GLU A 192 11.70 9.58 -6.33
N ILE A 193 12.02 8.76 -5.32
CA ILE A 193 11.00 8.01 -4.57
C ILE A 193 10.48 8.91 -3.44
N SER A 194 9.18 9.21 -3.48
CA SER A 194 8.43 9.87 -2.42
C SER A 194 7.91 8.84 -1.40
N PHE A 195 7.39 9.32 -0.27
CA PHE A 195 6.95 8.44 0.81
C PHE A 195 5.49 8.67 1.23
N THR A 196 4.74 7.58 1.42
CA THR A 196 3.48 7.53 2.18
C THR A 196 3.73 6.98 3.58
N GLY A 197 2.74 7.16 4.44
CA GLY A 197 2.75 6.55 5.76
C GLY A 197 1.35 6.16 6.22
N GLY A 198 1.31 5.14 7.06
CA GLY A 198 0.11 4.66 7.68
C GLY A 198 0.43 3.80 8.89
N SER A 199 -0.60 3.50 9.65
CA SER A 199 -0.45 2.73 10.88
C SER A 199 -0.22 1.24 10.60
N ASP A 200 -0.72 0.72 9.48
CA ASP A 200 -0.79 -0.72 9.16
C ASP A 200 -1.44 -1.48 10.35
N ASP A 201 -2.43 -0.83 10.97
CA ASP A 201 -3.04 -1.30 12.19
C ASP A 201 -4.20 -2.26 11.90
N HIS A 202 -4.12 -3.40 12.56
CA HIS A 202 -5.10 -4.48 12.50
C HIS A 202 -5.87 -4.65 13.82
N SER A 203 -5.58 -3.79 14.81
CA SER A 203 -6.05 -3.94 16.19
C SER A 203 -6.97 -2.81 16.66
N GLY A 204 -7.03 -1.70 15.94
CA GLY A 204 -7.73 -0.47 16.31
C GLY A 204 -6.98 0.41 17.32
N PHE A 205 -5.88 -0.08 17.89
CA PHE A 205 -5.06 0.68 18.85
C PHE A 205 -4.01 1.57 18.17
N GLY A 206 -3.64 1.25 16.93
CA GLY A 206 -2.55 1.85 16.15
C GLY A 206 -2.96 3.06 15.31
N VAL A 207 -4.24 3.25 15.00
CA VAL A 207 -4.78 4.31 14.12
C VAL A 207 -4.09 5.67 14.27
N GLY A 208 -3.30 6.11 13.31
CA GLY A 208 -2.64 7.42 13.34
C GLY A 208 -1.49 7.54 14.35
N LYS A 209 -0.89 6.43 14.80
CA LYS A 209 0.37 6.41 15.58
C LYS A 209 1.63 6.41 14.71
N ALA A 210 1.51 6.05 13.43
CA ALA A 210 2.49 6.39 12.40
C ALA A 210 1.82 7.34 11.43
N THR A 211 2.49 8.48 11.24
CA THR A 211 1.96 9.60 10.48
C THR A 211 3.11 10.21 9.71
N LEU A 212 2.93 10.46 8.42
CA LEU A 212 3.89 11.25 7.66
C LEU A 212 3.58 12.73 7.86
N LEU A 213 4.58 13.51 8.30
CA LEU A 213 4.42 14.95 8.56
C LEU A 213 4.60 15.81 7.29
N GLN A 214 4.83 15.21 6.12
CA GLN A 214 5.16 15.93 4.89
C GLN A 214 4.73 15.17 3.64
N LEU A 215 3.44 15.26 3.30
CA LEU A 215 2.96 15.01 1.93
C LEU A 215 3.58 16.07 1.01
N GLN A 216 4.54 15.69 0.16
CA GLN A 216 4.65 16.35 -1.14
C GLN A 216 3.45 15.84 -1.95
N LEU A 217 2.41 16.66 -1.99
CA LEU A 217 1.09 16.34 -2.55
C LEU A 217 1.22 15.70 -3.95
N ILE A 218 0.74 14.46 -4.07
CA ILE A 218 0.20 13.89 -5.29
C ILE A 218 -1.24 13.51 -4.95
N ILE A 219 -2.09 14.53 -4.87
CA ILE A 219 -3.55 14.42 -4.99
C ILE A 219 -3.96 15.58 -5.91
#